data_AF-A0A6G0A711-F1
#
_entry.id   AF-A0A6G0A711-F1
#
_cell.length_a   1.000
_cell.length_b   1.000
_cell.length_c   1.000
_cell.angle_alpha   90.00
_cell.angle_beta   90.00
_cell.angle_gamma   90.00
#
_symmetry.space_group_name_H-M   'P 1'
#
loop_
_entity.id
_entity.type
_entity.pdbx_description
1 polymer ?
#
loop_
_entity_poly.entity_id
_entity_poly.type
_entity_poly.pdbx_seq_one_letter_code
_entity_poly.pdbx_strand_id
1 'polypeptide(L)'
;MGDSVAGLALAAGAGTRLWPLTRLLPKPLCPVGGVPLIDQAVQRLHAAVGDVAVNVHHGRALIEGHLAGTAHLSVEEEMPLGTAGALGLLRPWLAGRAVLVVNSDTWCEADLGTFVTGWDGERTRILRLGDAALGPRSTIVASLMPWPVVAELPPEPAGLYERVWGPAYEAGLVELVRFHGAVIDCGTPARYLEANMRSSGGESVVPESAVVFGEVERTVLWPGAVVEKGETLRNAIRTHTAMTVLVR
;
A
#
# COMPACT_ATOMS: atom_id res chain seq x y z
N MET A 1 10.20 1.60 22.90
CA MET A 1 10.22 2.21 21.55
C MET A 1 8.89 2.02 20.80
N GLY A 2 8.13 0.93 21.02
CA GLY A 2 6.84 0.69 20.33
C GLY A 2 5.72 1.71 20.58
N ASP A 3 5.71 2.41 21.71
CA ASP A 3 4.63 3.36 22.05
C ASP A 3 4.82 4.79 21.49
N SER A 4 6.03 5.11 20.98
CA SER A 4 6.36 6.46 20.50
C SER A 4 6.18 6.63 18.98
N VAL A 5 5.92 5.55 18.25
CA VAL A 5 5.73 5.55 16.80
C VAL A 5 4.40 4.87 16.48
N ALA A 6 3.55 5.54 15.72
CA ALA A 6 2.32 4.97 15.17
C ALA A 6 2.48 4.64 13.68
N GLY A 7 1.68 3.72 13.16
CA GLY A 7 1.66 3.32 11.76
C GLY A 7 0.53 3.98 10.99
N LEU A 8 0.78 4.33 9.73
CA LEU A 8 -0.24 4.76 8.77
C LEU A 8 -0.09 3.98 7.46
N ALA A 9 -1.14 3.25 7.08
CA ALA A 9 -1.28 2.74 5.72
C ALA A 9 -2.13 3.70 4.88
N LEU A 10 -1.56 4.17 3.77
CA LEU A 10 -2.23 5.11 2.87
C LEU A 10 -3.18 4.38 1.91
N ALA A 11 -4.49 4.54 2.05
CA ALA A 11 -5.51 3.77 1.32
C ALA A 11 -6.64 4.60 0.68
N ALA A 12 -6.60 5.93 0.75
CA ALA A 12 -7.66 6.79 0.23
C ALA A 12 -7.73 6.91 -1.32
N GLY A 13 -6.76 6.37 -2.06
CA GLY A 13 -6.63 6.57 -3.51
C GLY A 13 -7.72 5.88 -4.37
N ALA A 14 -8.13 6.52 -5.47
CA ALA A 14 -9.23 6.05 -6.33
C ALA A 14 -8.93 4.75 -7.11
N GLY A 15 -7.65 4.41 -7.26
CA GLY A 15 -7.24 3.17 -7.96
C GLY A 15 -7.62 3.11 -9.45
N THR A 16 -7.88 4.25 -10.11
CA THR A 16 -8.39 4.29 -11.51
C THR A 16 -7.45 3.66 -12.53
N ARG A 17 -6.15 3.69 -12.30
CA ARG A 17 -5.13 3.04 -13.15
C ARG A 17 -5.21 1.50 -13.14
N LEU A 18 -5.91 0.92 -12.17
CA LEU A 18 -6.17 -0.52 -12.06
C LEU A 18 -7.56 -0.91 -12.62
N TRP A 19 -8.25 0.00 -13.31
CA TRP A 19 -9.46 -0.36 -14.04
C TRP A 19 -9.19 -1.46 -15.08
N PRO A 20 -10.18 -2.35 -15.31
CA PRO A 20 -11.52 -2.35 -14.72
C PRO A 20 -11.64 -3.02 -13.34
N LEU A 21 -10.57 -3.59 -12.77
CA LEU A 21 -10.63 -4.35 -11.50
C LEU A 21 -11.16 -3.51 -10.34
N THR A 22 -10.72 -2.25 -10.25
CA THR A 22 -11.12 -1.35 -9.17
C THR A 22 -12.54 -0.77 -9.30
N ARG A 23 -13.28 -1.17 -10.34
CA ARG A 23 -14.73 -0.98 -10.38
C ARG A 23 -15.49 -2.06 -9.62
N LEU A 24 -14.88 -3.22 -9.41
CA LEU A 24 -15.47 -4.34 -8.66
C LEU A 24 -15.04 -4.32 -7.19
N LEU A 25 -13.78 -3.98 -6.92
CA LEU A 25 -13.21 -4.03 -5.58
C LEU A 25 -12.22 -2.87 -5.38
N PRO A 26 -12.30 -2.08 -4.30
CA PRO A 26 -11.34 -1.00 -4.04
C PRO A 26 -9.89 -1.52 -4.09
N LYS A 27 -8.95 -0.70 -4.62
CA LYS A 27 -7.53 -1.11 -4.79
C LYS A 27 -6.93 -1.73 -3.52
N PRO A 28 -7.13 -1.18 -2.30
CA PRO A 28 -6.57 -1.76 -1.08
C PRO A 28 -7.08 -3.18 -0.79
N LEU A 29 -8.27 -3.54 -1.28
CA LEU A 29 -8.87 -4.86 -1.08
C LEU A 29 -8.52 -5.86 -2.20
N CYS A 30 -7.88 -5.43 -3.30
CA CYS A 30 -7.43 -6.37 -4.34
C CYS A 30 -6.39 -7.35 -3.76
N PRO A 31 -6.57 -8.67 -3.94
CA PRO A 31 -5.69 -9.66 -3.32
C PRO A 31 -4.38 -9.81 -4.08
N VAL A 32 -3.25 -9.93 -3.38
CA VAL A 32 -1.98 -10.39 -3.95
C VAL A 32 -1.52 -11.61 -3.16
N GLY A 33 -1.29 -12.73 -3.84
CA GLY A 33 -0.99 -14.00 -3.15
C GLY A 33 -2.14 -14.47 -2.25
N GLY A 34 -3.39 -14.15 -2.63
CA GLY A 34 -4.59 -14.51 -1.87
C GLY A 34 -4.94 -13.57 -0.70
N VAL A 35 -4.09 -12.60 -0.37
CA VAL A 35 -4.30 -11.68 0.77
C VAL A 35 -4.54 -10.25 0.27
N PRO A 36 -5.57 -9.53 0.75
CA PRO A 36 -5.78 -8.11 0.42
C PRO A 36 -4.52 -7.26 0.65
N LEU A 37 -4.23 -6.34 -0.27
CA LEU A 37 -3.06 -5.46 -0.17
C LEU A 37 -3.02 -4.65 1.14
N ILE A 38 -4.19 -4.20 1.62
CA ILE A 38 -4.30 -3.46 2.87
C ILE A 38 -3.95 -4.31 4.09
N ASP A 39 -4.34 -5.59 4.09
CA ASP A 39 -4.03 -6.50 5.20
C ASP A 39 -2.53 -6.76 5.28
N GLN A 40 -1.86 -6.91 4.14
CA GLN A 40 -0.40 -7.03 4.08
C GLN A 40 0.28 -5.76 4.62
N ALA A 41 -0.23 -4.58 4.27
CA ALA A 41 0.31 -3.32 4.77
C ALA A 41 0.11 -3.16 6.29
N VAL A 42 -1.11 -3.42 6.78
CA VAL A 42 -1.47 -3.34 8.21
C VAL A 42 -0.69 -4.37 9.03
N GLN A 43 -0.52 -5.61 8.54
CA GLN A 43 0.28 -6.63 9.19
C GLN A 43 1.75 -6.22 9.32
N ARG A 44 2.35 -5.68 8.26
CA ARG A 44 3.74 -5.17 8.31
C ARG A 44 3.88 -4.02 9.31
N LEU A 45 2.88 -3.14 9.41
CA LEU A 45 2.89 -2.06 10.39
C LEU A 45 2.77 -2.60 11.82
N HIS A 46 1.80 -3.47 12.12
CA HIS A 46 1.64 -4.09 13.44
C HIS A 46 2.86 -4.88 13.90
N ALA A 47 3.61 -5.46 12.96
CA ALA A 47 4.88 -6.13 13.28
C ALA A 47 6.01 -5.16 13.68
N ALA A 48 5.89 -3.87 13.35
CA ALA A 48 6.91 -2.84 13.59
C ALA A 48 6.53 -1.82 14.67
N VAL A 49 5.24 -1.53 14.83
CA VAL A 49 4.69 -0.50 15.73
C VAL A 49 3.39 -0.99 16.39
N GLY A 50 3.03 -0.41 17.54
CA GLY A 50 1.87 -0.88 18.33
C GLY A 50 0.52 -0.44 17.80
N ASP A 51 0.39 0.83 17.38
CA ASP A 51 -0.88 1.40 16.94
C ASP A 51 -0.84 1.69 15.44
N VAL A 52 -1.90 1.31 14.73
CA VAL A 52 -2.00 1.46 13.26
C VAL A 52 -3.28 2.20 12.88
N ALA A 53 -3.14 3.14 11.97
CA ALA A 53 -4.23 3.82 11.29
C ALA A 53 -4.22 3.56 9.78
N VAL A 54 -5.39 3.73 9.17
CA VAL A 54 -5.60 3.70 7.73
C VAL A 54 -6.42 4.91 7.34
N ASN A 55 -5.94 5.71 6.37
CA ASN A 55 -6.78 6.78 5.81
C ASN A 55 -7.69 6.25 4.71
N VAL A 56 -8.94 6.70 4.68
CA VAL A 56 -9.96 6.12 3.80
C VAL A 56 -10.78 7.23 3.13
N HIS A 57 -11.00 7.10 1.83
CA HIS A 57 -11.94 7.92 1.06
C HIS A 57 -12.69 7.06 0.05
N HIS A 58 -12.00 6.61 -1.01
CA HIS A 58 -12.61 5.75 -2.03
C HIS A 58 -12.82 4.32 -1.52
N GLY A 59 -14.02 3.78 -1.75
CA GLY A 59 -14.36 2.43 -1.28
C GLY A 59 -14.63 2.32 0.23
N ARG A 60 -14.90 3.46 0.88
CA ARG A 60 -15.09 3.60 2.33
C ARG A 60 -15.86 2.46 2.99
N ALA A 61 -17.10 2.24 2.59
CA ALA A 61 -17.97 1.25 3.24
C ALA A 61 -17.37 -0.18 3.27
N LEU A 62 -16.71 -0.59 2.18
CA LEU A 62 -16.07 -1.90 2.10
C LEU A 62 -14.82 -1.97 2.98
N ILE A 63 -14.02 -0.89 3.00
CA ILE A 63 -12.80 -0.83 3.81
C ILE A 63 -13.13 -0.74 5.30
N GLU A 64 -14.16 0.05 5.68
CA GLU A 64 -14.66 0.13 7.06
C GLU A 64 -15.14 -1.22 7.58
N GLY A 65 -15.93 -1.94 6.77
CA GLY A 65 -16.37 -3.29 7.11
C GLY A 65 -15.22 -4.29 7.23
N HIS A 66 -14.24 -4.21 6.31
CA HIS A 66 -13.10 -5.13 6.27
C HIS A 66 -12.12 -4.92 7.43
N LEU A 67 -11.89 -3.67 7.84
CA LEU A 67 -10.91 -3.30 8.88
C LEU A 67 -11.53 -3.04 10.26
N ALA A 68 -12.79 -3.41 10.47
CA ALA A 68 -13.45 -3.22 11.75
C ALA A 68 -12.67 -3.90 12.89
N GLY A 69 -12.14 -3.11 13.82
CA GLY A 69 -11.39 -3.59 14.98
C GLY A 69 -9.92 -3.98 14.71
N THR A 70 -9.40 -3.76 13.49
CA THR A 70 -8.00 -4.09 13.13
C THR A 70 -7.08 -2.87 13.07
N ALA A 71 -7.65 -1.68 12.81
CA ALA A 71 -6.92 -0.40 12.76
C ALA A 71 -7.85 0.78 13.08
N HIS A 72 -7.27 1.93 13.44
CA HIS A 72 -7.99 3.19 13.48
C HIS A 72 -8.25 3.70 12.05
N LEU A 73 -9.49 4.10 11.75
CA LEU A 73 -9.85 4.61 10.43
C LEU A 73 -9.93 6.13 10.45
N SER A 74 -9.08 6.78 9.65
CA SER A 74 -9.10 8.22 9.42
C SER A 74 -9.83 8.53 8.13
N VAL A 75 -11.11 8.87 8.24
CA VAL A 75 -11.98 9.10 7.09
C VAL A 75 -11.81 10.51 6.54
N GLU A 76 -11.52 10.61 5.24
CA GLU A 76 -11.51 11.84 4.48
C GLU A 76 -12.87 12.00 3.80
N GLU A 77 -13.70 12.95 4.26
CA GLU A 77 -15.12 13.02 3.87
C GLU A 77 -15.34 13.60 2.46
N GLU A 78 -14.95 14.85 2.23
CA GLU A 78 -15.32 15.58 1.00
C GLU A 78 -14.49 15.17 -0.22
N MET A 79 -13.19 14.97 -0.02
CA MET A 79 -12.23 14.70 -1.08
C MET A 79 -10.99 14.02 -0.51
N PRO A 80 -10.19 13.31 -1.32
CA PRO A 80 -8.94 12.76 -0.85
C PRO A 80 -7.93 13.87 -0.55
N LEU A 81 -7.30 13.84 0.62
CA LEU A 81 -6.36 14.86 1.10
C LEU A 81 -4.91 14.60 0.65
N GLY A 82 -4.67 13.51 -0.06
CA GLY A 82 -3.31 13.09 -0.42
C GLY A 82 -2.50 12.61 0.79
N THR A 83 -1.23 12.29 0.56
CA THR A 83 -0.42 11.58 1.57
C THR A 83 0.02 12.45 2.74
N ALA A 84 0.25 13.74 2.53
CA ALA A 84 0.59 14.68 3.61
C ALA A 84 -0.68 15.21 4.32
N GLY A 85 -1.74 15.49 3.56
CA GLY A 85 -3.01 15.93 4.14
C GLY A 85 -3.66 14.87 5.03
N ALA A 86 -3.52 13.58 4.67
CA ALA A 86 -3.95 12.46 5.51
C ALA A 86 -3.31 12.48 6.90
N LEU A 87 -2.01 12.80 6.99
CA LEU A 87 -1.31 12.94 8.26
C LEU A 87 -1.81 14.16 9.05
N GLY A 88 -2.05 15.28 8.36
CA GLY A 88 -2.61 16.49 8.96
C GLY A 88 -3.97 16.25 9.61
N LEU A 89 -4.81 15.42 8.99
CA LEU A 89 -6.10 14.97 9.53
C LEU A 89 -5.93 13.99 10.71
N LEU A 90 -4.95 13.10 10.64
CA LEU A 90 -4.67 12.08 11.65
C LEU A 90 -4.02 12.64 12.94
N ARG A 91 -3.54 13.90 12.94
CA ARG A 91 -2.82 14.52 14.07
C ARG A 91 -3.46 14.30 15.46
N PRO A 92 -4.79 14.47 15.66
CA PRO A 92 -5.40 14.24 16.97
C PRO A 92 -5.22 12.80 17.47
N TRP A 93 -5.26 11.82 16.58
CA TRP A 93 -5.04 10.41 16.93
C TRP A 93 -3.56 10.11 17.15
N LEU A 94 -2.66 10.72 16.37
CA LEU A 94 -1.20 10.56 16.57
C LEU A 94 -0.75 11.08 17.93
N ALA A 95 -1.39 12.13 18.47
CA ALA A 95 -1.21 12.59 19.86
C ALA A 95 0.27 12.77 20.29
N GLY A 96 1.09 13.39 19.44
CA GLY A 96 2.51 13.64 19.76
C GLY A 96 3.48 12.54 19.31
N ARG A 97 2.99 11.44 18.74
CA ARG A 97 3.82 10.31 18.29
C ARG A 97 4.42 10.58 16.92
N ALA A 98 5.60 9.99 16.68
CA ALA A 98 6.14 9.87 15.34
C ALA A 98 5.29 8.92 14.49
N VAL A 99 5.47 8.94 13.17
CA VAL A 99 4.66 8.12 12.26
C VAL A 99 5.52 7.34 11.26
N LEU A 100 5.24 6.04 11.14
CA LEU A 100 5.70 5.15 10.09
C LEU A 100 4.62 5.06 9.01
N VAL A 101 4.93 5.52 7.80
CA VAL A 101 3.99 5.58 6.69
C VAL A 101 4.36 4.57 5.61
N VAL A 102 3.37 3.82 5.13
CA VAL A 102 3.46 2.93 3.96
C VAL A 102 2.28 3.15 3.04
N ASN A 103 2.45 2.83 1.75
CA ASN A 103 1.32 2.79 0.83
C ASN A 103 0.60 1.43 0.94
N SER A 104 -0.73 1.45 1.03
CA SER A 104 -1.52 0.21 1.14
C SER A 104 -1.67 -0.54 -0.17
N ASP A 105 -1.08 -0.03 -1.25
CA ASP A 105 -1.28 -0.49 -2.61
C ASP A 105 -0.05 -1.17 -3.19
N THR A 106 0.93 -1.43 -2.33
CA THR A 106 2.26 -1.87 -2.66
C THR A 106 2.54 -3.23 -2.00
N TRP A 107 2.81 -4.22 -2.84
CA TRP A 107 3.34 -5.51 -2.41
C TRP A 107 4.84 -5.36 -2.14
N CYS A 108 5.32 -5.85 -1.00
CA CYS A 108 6.70 -5.61 -0.56
C CYS A 108 7.15 -6.63 0.49
N GLU A 109 8.42 -7.02 0.40
CA GLU A 109 9.10 -7.97 1.31
C GLU A 109 9.84 -7.28 2.46
N ALA A 110 9.67 -5.96 2.63
CA ALA A 110 10.42 -5.21 3.63
C ALA A 110 10.01 -5.59 5.06
N ASP A 111 11.02 -5.83 5.89
CA ASP A 111 10.90 -5.86 7.34
C ASP A 111 10.94 -4.42 7.88
N LEU A 112 9.77 -3.92 8.27
CA LEU A 112 9.64 -2.58 8.81
C LEU A 112 10.21 -2.46 10.23
N GLY A 113 10.31 -3.55 10.99
CA GLY A 113 10.91 -3.53 12.34
C GLY A 113 12.40 -3.21 12.29
N THR A 114 13.13 -3.83 11.35
CA THR A 114 14.53 -3.50 11.08
C THR A 114 14.68 -2.03 10.62
N PHE A 115 13.75 -1.52 9.81
CA PHE A 115 13.78 -0.13 9.34
C PHE A 115 13.57 0.90 10.46
N VAL A 116 12.67 0.61 11.42
CA VAL A 116 12.42 1.45 12.60
C VAL A 116 13.59 1.39 13.58
N THR A 117 14.27 0.25 13.68
CA THR A 117 15.38 0.06 14.62
C THR A 117 16.54 1.03 14.32
N GLY A 118 17.07 1.65 15.38
CA GLY A 118 18.20 2.58 15.27
C GLY A 118 17.87 3.91 14.60
N TRP A 119 16.59 4.27 14.45
CA TRP A 119 16.19 5.60 14.03
C TRP A 119 16.46 6.63 15.13
N ASP A 120 17.01 7.78 14.74
CA ASP A 120 17.38 8.86 15.67
C ASP A 120 16.17 9.60 16.26
N GLY A 121 14.99 9.48 15.62
CA GLY A 121 13.77 10.15 16.05
C GLY A 121 13.72 11.65 15.74
N GLU A 122 14.73 12.18 15.05
CA GLU A 122 14.88 13.61 14.74
C GLU A 122 14.76 13.89 13.25
N ARG A 123 15.32 13.02 12.40
CA ARG A 123 15.32 13.20 10.95
C ARG A 123 14.24 12.37 10.28
N THR A 124 13.74 12.84 9.15
CA THR A 124 12.88 11.99 8.32
C THR A 124 13.71 10.85 7.75
N ARG A 125 13.35 9.60 8.03
CA ARG A 125 14.05 8.43 7.50
C ARG A 125 13.21 7.82 6.38
N ILE A 126 13.80 7.53 5.23
CA ILE A 126 13.09 7.04 4.04
C ILE A 126 13.71 5.73 3.57
N LEU A 127 12.91 4.67 3.56
CA LEU A 127 13.25 3.38 2.94
C LEU A 127 12.86 3.41 1.47
N ARG A 128 13.82 3.18 0.57
CA ARG A 128 13.56 3.27 -0.87
C ARG A 128 14.37 2.28 -1.70
N LEU A 129 13.89 2.03 -2.92
CA LEU A 129 14.65 1.31 -3.94
C LEU A 129 15.55 2.28 -4.71
N GLY A 130 16.78 1.83 -4.99
CA GLY A 130 17.72 2.52 -5.87
C GLY A 130 18.57 3.62 -5.22
N ASP A 131 19.43 4.21 -6.06
CA ASP A 131 20.63 4.94 -5.61
C ASP A 131 20.61 6.41 -6.03
N ALA A 132 19.78 6.73 -7.03
CA ALA A 132 19.64 8.07 -7.57
C ALA A 132 19.26 9.07 -6.47
N ALA A 133 19.46 10.37 -6.68
CA ALA A 133 18.98 11.38 -5.72
C ALA A 133 17.48 11.21 -5.44
N LEU A 134 17.04 11.57 -4.23
CA LEU A 134 15.62 11.54 -3.89
C LEU A 134 14.86 12.50 -4.82
N GLY A 135 13.75 12.03 -5.37
CA GLY A 135 12.94 12.78 -6.34
C GLY A 135 11.48 12.32 -6.34
N PRO A 136 10.59 13.03 -7.06
CA PRO A 136 9.14 12.75 -7.04
C PRO A 136 8.78 11.39 -7.66
N ARG A 137 9.72 10.78 -8.40
CA ARG A 137 9.57 9.44 -9.00
C ARG A 137 10.32 8.35 -8.24
N SER A 138 10.89 8.66 -7.07
CA SER A 138 11.55 7.65 -6.24
C SER A 138 10.55 6.60 -5.78
N THR A 139 10.96 5.33 -5.82
CA THR A 139 10.16 4.24 -5.28
C THR A 139 10.37 4.17 -3.77
N ILE A 140 9.42 4.72 -3.03
CA ILE A 140 9.43 4.74 -1.57
C ILE A 140 8.70 3.50 -1.05
N VAL A 141 9.37 2.75 -0.17
CA VAL A 141 8.81 1.59 0.51
C VAL A 141 8.09 2.02 1.79
N ALA A 142 8.77 2.85 2.59
CA ALA A 142 8.27 3.38 3.85
C ALA A 142 8.96 4.70 4.19
N SER A 143 8.35 5.50 5.05
CA SER A 143 8.99 6.68 5.64
C SER A 143 8.64 6.82 7.12
N LEU A 144 9.62 7.23 7.92
CA LEU A 144 9.46 7.63 9.32
C LEU A 144 9.58 9.13 9.42
N MET A 145 8.62 9.77 10.09
CA MET A 145 8.62 11.20 10.32
C MET A 145 8.43 11.50 11.80
N PRO A 146 9.25 12.39 12.38
CA PRO A 146 9.14 12.78 13.78
C PRO A 146 7.92 13.69 13.96
N TRP A 147 7.37 13.71 15.17
CA TRP A 147 6.17 14.51 15.47
C TRP A 147 6.29 15.99 15.10
N PRO A 148 7.41 16.71 15.34
CA PRO A 148 7.52 18.12 14.95
C PRO A 148 7.30 18.37 13.45
N VAL A 149 7.65 17.41 12.59
CA VAL A 149 7.38 17.50 11.14
C VAL A 149 5.90 17.30 10.86
N VAL A 150 5.28 16.31 11.51
CA VAL A 150 3.86 15.96 11.29
C VAL A 150 2.91 17.00 11.88
N ALA A 151 3.27 17.60 13.01
CA ALA A 151 2.48 18.60 13.73
C ALA A 151 2.15 19.82 12.85
N GLU A 152 3.06 20.19 11.96
CA GLU A 152 2.95 21.33 11.03
C GLU A 152 2.14 21.00 9.77
N LEU A 153 1.72 19.75 9.55
CA LEU A 153 0.96 19.37 8.37
C LEU A 153 -0.52 19.77 8.50
N PRO A 154 -1.05 20.63 7.62
CA PRO A 154 -2.48 20.92 7.58
C PRO A 154 -3.29 19.76 6.99
N PRO A 155 -4.56 19.60 7.37
CA PRO A 155 -5.48 18.62 6.79
C PRO A 155 -6.02 19.10 5.44
N GLU A 156 -5.13 19.41 4.49
CA GLU A 156 -5.47 19.92 3.16
C GLU A 156 -4.84 19.05 2.05
N PRO A 157 -5.39 19.05 0.83
CA PRO A 157 -4.85 18.27 -0.29
C PRO A 157 -3.35 18.52 -0.55
N ALA A 158 -2.50 17.55 -0.21
CA ALA A 158 -1.06 17.66 -0.40
C ALA A 158 -0.32 16.31 -0.41
N GLY A 159 0.82 16.26 -1.11
CA GLY A 159 1.71 15.11 -1.17
C GLY A 159 2.91 15.21 -0.23
N LEU A 160 3.36 14.06 0.27
CA LEU A 160 4.53 13.97 1.15
C LEU A 160 5.83 14.42 0.48
N TYR A 161 6.00 14.18 -0.82
CA TYR A 161 7.21 14.60 -1.50
C TYR A 161 7.34 16.12 -1.49
N GLU A 162 6.28 16.83 -1.89
CA GLU A 162 6.26 18.28 -2.02
C GLU A 162 6.29 18.98 -0.66
N ARG A 163 5.61 18.43 0.36
CA ARG A 163 5.50 19.06 1.68
C ARG A 163 6.59 18.68 2.67
N VAL A 164 7.17 17.49 2.54
CA VAL A 164 8.07 16.94 3.57
C VAL A 164 9.37 16.45 2.96
N TRP A 165 9.32 15.40 2.12
CA TRP A 165 10.53 14.67 1.74
C TRP A 165 11.49 15.51 0.90
N GLY A 166 10.99 16.27 -0.07
CA GLY A 166 11.80 17.17 -0.92
C GLY A 166 12.49 18.26 -0.10
N PRO A 167 11.73 19.13 0.60
CA PRO A 167 12.32 20.19 1.44
C PRO A 167 13.28 19.66 2.51
N ALA A 168 12.93 18.55 3.19
CA ALA A 168 13.82 17.96 4.20
C ALA A 168 15.10 17.39 3.58
N TYR A 169 15.03 16.82 2.36
CA TYR A 169 16.19 16.31 1.65
C TYR A 169 17.13 17.44 1.21
N GLU A 170 16.58 18.53 0.68
CA GLU A 170 17.34 19.74 0.34
C GLU A 170 18.03 20.38 1.56
N ALA A 171 17.38 20.31 2.73
CA ALA A 171 17.93 20.79 3.99
C ALA A 171 18.93 19.82 4.66
N GLY A 172 19.18 18.63 4.09
CA GLY A 172 20.05 17.61 4.70
C GLY A 172 19.46 16.91 5.93
N LEU A 173 18.14 16.98 6.10
CA LEU A 173 17.39 16.44 7.24
C LEU A 173 16.74 15.09 6.93
N VAL A 174 17.18 14.41 5.87
CA VAL A 174 16.70 13.08 5.48
C VAL A 174 17.80 12.05 5.63
N GLU A 175 17.47 10.95 6.32
CA GLU A 175 18.24 9.73 6.31
C GLU A 175 17.69 8.78 5.23
N LEU A 176 18.49 8.49 4.21
CA LEU A 176 18.11 7.55 3.16
C LEU A 176 18.60 6.15 3.50
N VAL A 177 17.65 5.21 3.59
CA VAL A 177 17.93 3.79 3.78
C VAL A 177 17.62 3.04 2.49
N ARG A 178 18.58 2.24 2.04
CA ARG A 178 18.41 1.44 0.83
C ARG A 178 17.71 0.13 1.14
N PHE A 179 16.68 -0.16 0.35
CA PHE A 179 16.03 -1.46 0.32
C PHE A 179 16.58 -2.33 -0.82
N HIS A 180 16.88 -3.60 -0.50
CA HIS A 180 17.45 -4.56 -1.44
C HIS A 180 16.45 -5.65 -1.89
N GLY A 181 15.26 -5.71 -1.30
CA GLY A 181 14.25 -6.70 -1.62
C GLY A 181 13.26 -6.26 -2.70
N ALA A 182 12.16 -6.99 -2.82
CA ALA A 182 11.11 -6.69 -3.78
C ALA A 182 10.12 -5.62 -3.31
N VAL A 183 9.77 -4.70 -4.20
CA VAL A 183 8.67 -3.76 -4.02
C VAL A 183 7.93 -3.54 -5.33
N ILE A 184 6.61 -3.69 -5.30
CA ILE A 184 5.74 -3.57 -6.47
C ILE A 184 4.49 -2.74 -6.13
N ASP A 185 4.43 -1.49 -6.62
CA ASP A 185 3.19 -0.69 -6.67
C ASP A 185 2.20 -1.38 -7.62
N CYS A 186 1.10 -1.88 -7.08
CA CYS A 186 0.05 -2.57 -7.81
C CYS A 186 -0.93 -1.62 -8.53
N GLY A 187 -0.44 -0.46 -8.99
CA GLY A 187 -1.21 0.61 -9.60
C GLY A 187 -1.81 0.32 -10.96
N THR A 188 -1.32 -0.69 -11.67
CA THR A 188 -1.79 -1.09 -13.00
C THR A 188 -1.99 -2.59 -13.05
N PRO A 189 -2.81 -3.12 -13.99
CA PRO A 189 -3.00 -4.56 -14.13
C PRO A 189 -1.68 -5.32 -14.34
N ALA A 190 -0.74 -4.74 -15.11
CA ALA A 190 0.56 -5.35 -15.34
C ALA A 190 1.37 -5.49 -14.06
N ARG A 191 1.43 -4.44 -13.24
CA ARG A 191 2.16 -4.47 -11.97
C ARG A 191 1.47 -5.35 -10.92
N TYR A 192 0.14 -5.36 -10.90
CA TYR A 192 -0.64 -6.24 -10.04
C TYR A 192 -0.46 -7.72 -10.40
N LEU A 193 -0.41 -8.05 -11.70
CA LEU A 193 -0.06 -9.39 -12.17
C LEU A 193 1.37 -9.75 -11.75
N GLU A 194 2.34 -8.86 -11.97
CA GLU A 194 3.74 -9.05 -11.56
C GLU A 194 3.87 -9.31 -10.05
N ALA A 195 3.17 -8.55 -9.22
CA ALA A 195 3.15 -8.74 -7.76
C ALA A 195 2.63 -10.14 -7.39
N ASN A 196 1.55 -10.59 -8.04
CA ASN A 196 1.01 -11.92 -7.81
C ASN A 196 1.99 -13.02 -8.24
N MET A 197 2.60 -12.90 -9.42
CA MET A 197 3.59 -13.86 -9.90
C MET A 197 4.79 -13.91 -8.96
N ARG A 198 5.21 -12.78 -8.39
CA ARG A 198 6.30 -12.76 -7.43
C ARG A 198 5.90 -13.40 -6.11
N SER A 199 4.67 -13.14 -5.64
CA SER A 199 4.14 -13.74 -4.41
C SER A 199 3.98 -15.27 -4.49
N SER A 200 3.77 -15.82 -5.68
CA SER A 200 3.57 -17.25 -5.92
C SER A 200 4.81 -17.99 -6.42
N GLY A 201 5.98 -17.34 -6.49
CA GLY A 201 7.20 -17.95 -7.03
C GLY A 201 7.16 -18.18 -8.55
N GLY A 202 6.29 -17.49 -9.27
CA GLY A 202 6.15 -17.53 -10.74
C GLY A 202 4.90 -18.25 -11.22
N GLU A 203 4.20 -18.95 -10.33
CA GLU A 203 3.02 -19.76 -10.66
C GLU A 203 1.74 -18.93 -10.79
N SER A 204 0.76 -19.44 -11.52
CA SER A 204 -0.60 -18.87 -11.54
C SER A 204 -1.20 -18.85 -10.13
N VAL A 205 -1.87 -17.77 -9.75
CA VAL A 205 -2.54 -17.65 -8.45
C VAL A 205 -3.97 -18.14 -8.60
N VAL A 206 -4.25 -19.31 -8.02
CA VAL A 206 -5.56 -19.97 -8.05
C VAL A 206 -6.02 -20.19 -6.60
N PRO A 207 -6.96 -19.39 -6.08
CA PRO A 207 -7.51 -19.60 -4.75
C PRO A 207 -8.37 -20.86 -4.72
N GLU A 208 -8.52 -21.47 -3.55
CA GLU A 208 -9.29 -22.72 -3.38
C GLU A 208 -10.74 -22.62 -3.88
N SER A 209 -11.34 -21.43 -3.80
CA SER A 209 -12.70 -21.17 -4.27
C SER A 209 -12.83 -20.96 -5.79
N ALA A 210 -11.72 -20.93 -6.53
CA ALA A 210 -11.75 -20.83 -7.99
C ALA A 210 -11.87 -22.22 -8.63
N VAL A 211 -12.57 -22.29 -9.76
CA VAL A 211 -12.80 -23.53 -10.50
C VAL A 211 -12.13 -23.44 -11.87
N VAL A 212 -11.26 -24.39 -12.19
CA VAL A 212 -10.49 -24.40 -13.44
C VAL A 212 -10.76 -25.68 -14.22
N PHE A 213 -11.55 -25.57 -15.30
CA PHE A 213 -11.78 -26.64 -16.27
C PHE A 213 -10.94 -26.49 -17.55
N GLY A 214 -10.41 -25.29 -17.80
CA GLY A 214 -9.53 -24.96 -18.92
C GLY A 214 -8.05 -24.91 -18.53
N GLU A 215 -7.29 -24.05 -19.22
CA GLU A 215 -5.85 -23.86 -18.99
C GLU A 215 -5.55 -22.45 -18.48
N VAL A 216 -4.60 -22.36 -17.54
CA VAL A 216 -4.13 -21.09 -16.99
C VAL A 216 -2.60 -21.03 -16.97
N GLU A 217 -2.03 -19.96 -17.51
CA GLU A 217 -0.60 -19.68 -17.43
C GLU A 217 -0.39 -18.23 -17.02
N ARG A 218 0.48 -18.00 -16.03
CA ARG A 218 0.81 -16.66 -15.53
C ARG A 218 -0.46 -15.82 -15.31
N THR A 219 -1.42 -16.41 -14.61
CA THR A 219 -2.79 -15.89 -14.46
C THR A 219 -3.16 -15.74 -12.99
N VAL A 220 -3.93 -14.70 -12.68
CA VAL A 220 -4.50 -14.47 -11.35
C VAL A 220 -6.00 -14.69 -11.41
N LEU A 221 -6.50 -15.64 -10.63
CA LEU A 221 -7.92 -15.85 -10.42
C LEU A 221 -8.31 -15.22 -9.07
N TRP A 222 -9.35 -14.39 -9.05
CA TRP A 222 -9.94 -13.96 -7.78
C TRP A 222 -10.78 -15.08 -7.16
N PRO A 223 -11.03 -15.04 -5.84
CA PRO A 223 -11.91 -16.00 -5.18
C PRO A 223 -13.26 -16.11 -5.91
N GLY A 224 -13.72 -17.34 -6.17
CA GLY A 224 -14.96 -17.62 -6.92
C GLY A 224 -14.89 -17.48 -8.44
N ALA A 225 -13.71 -17.21 -9.02
CA ALA A 225 -13.53 -17.17 -10.47
C ALA A 225 -13.68 -18.57 -11.10
N VAL A 226 -14.22 -18.62 -12.31
CA VAL A 226 -14.34 -19.83 -13.13
C VAL A 226 -13.59 -19.67 -14.44
N VAL A 227 -12.83 -20.70 -14.82
CA VAL A 227 -12.21 -20.88 -16.14
C VAL A 227 -12.86 -22.06 -16.82
N GLU A 228 -13.59 -21.79 -17.89
CA GLU A 228 -14.45 -22.78 -18.55
C GLU A 228 -13.66 -23.79 -19.38
N LYS A 229 -14.27 -24.94 -19.66
CA LYS A 229 -13.67 -25.97 -20.51
C LYS A 229 -13.40 -25.40 -21.90
N GLY A 230 -12.14 -25.49 -22.35
CA GLY A 230 -11.70 -24.96 -23.64
C GLY A 230 -11.26 -23.49 -23.62
N GLU A 231 -11.34 -22.81 -22.47
CA GLU A 231 -10.66 -21.52 -22.28
C GLU A 231 -9.17 -21.73 -21.99
N THR A 232 -8.34 -20.85 -22.57
CA THR A 232 -6.92 -20.71 -22.20
C THR A 232 -6.66 -19.27 -21.80
N LEU A 233 -6.28 -19.06 -20.54
CA LEU A 233 -5.91 -17.75 -20.01
C LEU A 233 -4.39 -17.66 -19.87
N ARG A 234 -3.80 -16.63 -20.49
CA ARG A 234 -2.36 -16.36 -20.43
C ARG A 234 -2.13 -14.89 -20.14
N ASN A 235 -1.26 -14.58 -19.17
CA ASN A 235 -1.00 -13.20 -18.74
C ASN A 235 -2.31 -12.48 -18.38
N ALA A 236 -3.16 -13.11 -17.56
CA ALA A 236 -4.52 -12.64 -17.36
C ALA A 236 -4.88 -12.47 -15.89
N ILE A 237 -5.89 -11.65 -15.63
CA ILE A 237 -6.55 -11.51 -14.33
C ILE A 237 -8.03 -11.78 -14.55
N ARG A 238 -8.59 -12.82 -13.94
CA ARG A 238 -10.01 -13.20 -14.02
C ARG A 238 -10.67 -12.99 -12.68
N THR A 239 -11.79 -12.27 -12.68
CA THR A 239 -12.57 -11.99 -11.47
C THR A 239 -13.75 -12.94 -11.31
N HIS A 240 -14.41 -12.91 -10.16
CA HIS A 240 -15.61 -13.71 -9.87
C HIS A 240 -16.81 -13.37 -10.77
N THR A 241 -16.81 -12.22 -11.44
CA THR A 241 -17.87 -11.80 -12.38
C THR A 241 -17.60 -12.24 -13.82
N ALA A 242 -16.65 -13.17 -14.03
CA ALA A 242 -16.13 -13.59 -15.33
C ALA A 242 -15.39 -12.50 -16.14
N MET A 243 -15.29 -11.27 -15.63
CA MET A 243 -14.48 -10.22 -16.26
C MET A 243 -13.01 -10.66 -16.28
N THR A 244 -12.40 -10.60 -17.47
CA THR A 244 -11.00 -10.92 -17.71
C THR A 244 -10.23 -9.68 -18.17
N VAL A 245 -9.10 -9.41 -17.54
CA VAL A 245 -8.13 -8.41 -17.98
C VAL A 245 -6.94 -9.14 -18.55
N LEU A 246 -6.69 -8.98 -19.85
CA LEU A 246 -5.48 -9.48 -20.49
C LEU A 246 -4.37 -8.43 -20.32
N VAL A 247 -3.25 -8.87 -19.76
CA VAL A 247 -2.03 -8.07 -19.60
C VAL A 247 -1.13 -8.36 -20.80
N ARG A 248 -0.79 -7.30 -21.52
CA ARG A 248 0.15 -7.34 -22.66
C ARG A 248 1.54 -6.92 -22.21
#